data_AF-A0A323TK22-F1
#
_entry.id   AF-A0A323TK22-F1
#
_cell.length_a   1.000
_cell.length_b   1.000
_cell.length_c   1.000
_cell.angle_alpha   90.00
_cell.angle_beta   90.00
_cell.angle_gamma   90.00
#
_symmetry.space_group_name_H-M   'P 1'
#
loop_
_entity.id
_entity.type
_entity.pdbx_description
1 polymer ?
#
loop_
_entity_poly.entity_id
_entity_poly.type
_entity_poly.pdbx_seq_one_letter_code
_entity_poly.pdbx_strand_id
1 'polypeptide(L)'
;MSQAKRELPFPVIFPENVLEDWAIEETIYEDRLLVTTFKNSEEGRIELVQDQNIQGLDVEQLRNYVLSNDTPNTEFTKIQEIMEVNDYVGELAYFMEPIPTVQFTFVSKNDLFADVNGNIPYYQLIGKEVSTEELRKFIYTLEVIT
;
A
#
# COMPACT_ATOMS: atom_id res chain seq x y z
N MET A 1 5.95 28.03 14.05
CA MET A 1 7.30 27.44 13.98
C MET A 1 7.39 26.71 12.65
N SER A 2 8.43 26.95 11.87
CA SER A 2 8.61 26.44 10.52
C SER A 2 8.88 24.93 10.57
N GLN A 3 7.89 24.11 10.23
CA GLN A 3 8.15 22.73 9.81
C GLN A 3 8.77 22.83 8.42
N ALA A 4 10.08 22.62 8.36
CA ALA A 4 10.74 22.34 7.11
C ALA A 4 10.00 21.18 6.45
N LYS A 5 9.41 21.42 5.27
CA LYS A 5 9.01 20.35 4.36
C LYS A 5 10.29 19.55 4.11
N ARG A 6 10.48 18.44 4.81
CA ARG A 6 11.55 17.50 4.47
C ARG A 6 11.17 16.96 3.10
N GLU A 7 11.88 17.40 2.07
CA GLU A 7 11.81 16.73 0.77
C GLU A 7 12.31 15.30 0.99
N LEU A 8 11.39 14.34 0.90
CA LEU A 8 11.70 12.94 1.08
C LEU A 8 12.42 12.45 -0.20
N PRO A 9 13.46 11.60 -0.08
CA PRO A 9 14.28 11.20 -1.24
C PRO A 9 13.58 10.18 -2.16
N PHE A 10 12.26 10.02 -2.02
CA PHE A 10 11.42 9.11 -2.78
C PHE A 10 9.98 9.66 -2.86
N PRO A 11 9.20 9.24 -3.87
CA PRO A 11 7.78 9.56 -3.96
C PRO A 11 7.05 9.06 -2.72
N VAL A 12 6.21 9.92 -2.16
CA VAL A 12 5.46 9.62 -0.94
C VAL A 12 3.98 9.73 -1.24
N ILE A 13 3.24 8.70 -0.85
CA ILE A 13 1.79 8.69 -0.90
C ILE A 13 1.21 8.94 0.48
N PHE A 14 0.06 9.59 0.51
CA PHE A 14 -0.65 9.86 1.75
C PHE A 14 -2.14 10.02 1.45
N PRO A 15 -3.04 9.71 2.40
CA PRO A 15 -4.46 9.98 2.22
C PRO A 15 -4.71 11.48 2.04
N GLU A 16 -5.32 11.89 0.92
CA GLU A 16 -5.77 13.27 0.68
C GLU A 16 -6.78 13.69 1.77
N ASN A 17 -7.69 12.76 2.09
CA ASN A 17 -8.61 12.85 3.21
C ASN A 17 -8.53 11.54 4.00
N VAL A 18 -8.22 11.66 5.29
CA VAL A 18 -8.31 10.50 6.20
C VAL A 18 -9.78 10.10 6.30
N LEU A 19 -10.07 8.78 6.25
CA LEU A 19 -11.42 8.27 6.36
C LEU A 19 -12.11 8.76 7.65
N GLU A 20 -13.44 8.83 7.64
CA GLU A 20 -14.22 9.14 8.85
C GLU A 20 -13.86 8.14 9.96
N ASP A 21 -13.73 8.65 11.19
CA ASP A 21 -13.29 7.91 12.39
C ASP A 21 -11.83 7.42 12.42
N TRP A 22 -11.05 7.70 11.38
CA TRP A 22 -9.61 7.41 11.37
C TRP A 22 -8.79 8.65 11.74
N ALA A 23 -7.70 8.44 12.49
CA ALA A 23 -6.75 9.49 12.83
C ALA A 23 -5.32 8.98 12.75
N ILE A 24 -4.38 9.89 12.46
CA ILE A 24 -2.95 9.59 12.54
C ILE A 24 -2.58 9.40 14.00
N GLU A 25 -2.09 8.21 14.34
CA GLU A 25 -1.53 7.91 15.66
C GLU A 25 -0.05 8.31 15.71
N GLU A 26 0.72 7.90 14.70
CA GLU A 26 2.17 8.05 14.69
C GLU A 26 2.70 8.15 13.25
N THR A 27 3.79 8.91 13.08
CA THR A 27 4.59 8.90 11.85
C THR A 27 6.06 8.74 12.21
N ILE A 28 6.67 7.65 11.74
CA ILE A 28 8.08 7.35 11.93
C ILE A 28 8.80 7.56 10.61
N TYR A 29 9.90 8.32 10.66
CA TYR A 29 10.79 8.52 9.51
C TYR A 29 12.22 8.18 9.90
N GLU A 30 12.78 7.15 9.28
CA GLU A 30 14.14 6.67 9.50
C GLU A 30 14.81 6.37 8.16
N ASP A 31 15.87 7.10 7.83
CA ASP A 31 16.63 7.02 6.57
C ASP A 31 15.77 7.09 5.30
N ARG A 32 15.27 5.93 4.84
CA ARG A 32 14.46 5.74 3.63
C ARG A 32 13.13 5.03 3.88
N LEU A 33 12.76 4.89 5.14
CA LEU A 33 11.52 4.30 5.61
C LEU A 33 10.62 5.41 6.14
N LEU A 34 9.41 5.47 5.62
CA LEU A 34 8.31 6.25 6.19
C LEU A 34 7.19 5.29 6.57
N VAL A 35 6.86 5.25 7.86
CA VAL A 35 5.70 4.51 8.36
C VAL A 35 4.73 5.49 8.97
N THR A 36 3.50 5.50 8.48
CA THR A 36 2.40 6.24 9.12
C THR A 36 1.37 5.25 9.64
N THR A 37 1.12 5.32 10.95
CA THR A 37 0.11 4.53 11.63
C THR A 37 -1.16 5.35 11.77
N PHE A 38 -2.27 4.77 11.32
CA PHE A 38 -3.61 5.28 11.50
C PHE A 38 -4.37 4.34 12.44
N LYS A 39 -5.19 4.90 13.32
CA LYS A 39 -6.05 4.14 14.23
C LYS A 39 -7.49 4.64 14.12
N ASN A 40 -8.46 3.72 14.19
CA ASN A 40 -9.88 4.06 14.31
C ASN A 40 -10.38 4.02 15.77
N SER A 41 -11.65 4.36 15.99
CA SER A 41 -12.26 4.43 17.32
C SER A 41 -12.60 3.08 17.96
N GLU A 42 -12.56 1.97 17.18
CA GLU A 42 -12.86 0.63 17.66
C GLU A 42 -11.57 -0.04 18.17
N GLU A 43 -10.78 -0.66 17.30
CA GLU A 43 -9.38 -1.08 17.53
C GLU A 43 -8.58 -1.23 16.21
N GLY A 44 -9.20 -0.89 15.07
CA GLY A 44 -8.61 -1.05 13.75
C GLY A 44 -7.37 -0.17 13.57
N ARG A 45 -6.32 -0.78 13.01
CA ARG A 45 -5.04 -0.11 12.76
C ARG A 45 -4.60 -0.34 11.33
N ILE A 46 -4.19 0.74 10.67
CA ILE A 46 -3.60 0.72 9.32
C ILE A 46 -2.19 1.31 9.41
N GLU A 47 -1.20 0.57 8.93
CA GLU A 47 0.16 1.06 8.77
C GLU A 47 0.44 1.25 7.28
N LEU A 48 0.70 2.50 6.87
CA LEU A 48 1.19 2.84 5.54
C LEU A 48 2.72 2.89 5.58
N VAL A 49 3.34 1.89 4.99
CA VAL A 49 4.80 1.69 4.91
C VAL A 49 5.28 2.06 3.52
N GLN A 50 6.28 2.92 3.46
CA GLN A 50 6.90 3.41 2.23
C GLN A 50 8.40 3.27 2.39
N ASP A 51 8.98 2.26 1.75
CA ASP A 51 10.39 1.90 1.84
C ASP A 51 10.90 1.42 0.49
N GLN A 52 12.07 1.94 0.09
CA GLN A 52 12.75 1.55 -1.14
C GLN A 52 13.22 0.09 -1.16
N ASN A 53 13.25 -0.57 0.00
CA ASN A 53 13.70 -1.95 0.13
C ASN A 53 12.55 -2.97 0.23
N ILE A 54 11.29 -2.54 0.07
CA ILE A 54 10.17 -3.48 -0.01
C ILE A 54 10.43 -4.44 -1.19
N GLN A 55 10.36 -5.73 -0.90
CA GLN A 55 10.51 -6.82 -1.86
C GLN A 55 9.26 -7.70 -1.85
N GLY A 56 9.18 -8.59 -2.83
CA GLY A 56 8.17 -9.66 -2.84
C GLY A 56 6.98 -9.40 -3.76
N LEU A 57 7.00 -8.32 -4.55
CA LEU A 57 6.08 -8.18 -5.69
C LEU A 57 6.73 -8.66 -6.97
N ASP A 58 6.03 -9.54 -7.69
CA ASP A 58 6.43 -9.94 -9.03
C ASP A 58 5.91 -8.91 -10.06
N VAL A 59 6.76 -7.94 -10.38
CA VAL A 59 6.45 -6.85 -11.33
C VAL A 59 6.04 -7.39 -12.70
N GLU A 60 6.63 -8.51 -13.16
CA GLU A 60 6.27 -9.10 -14.44
C GLU A 60 4.86 -9.69 -14.38
N GLN A 61 4.52 -10.37 -13.28
CA GLN A 61 3.18 -10.88 -13.04
C GLN A 61 2.14 -9.75 -12.96
N LEU A 62 2.44 -8.64 -12.26
CA LEU A 62 1.53 -7.49 -12.19
C LEU A 62 1.34 -6.82 -13.55
N ARG A 63 2.41 -6.65 -14.34
CA ARG A 63 2.32 -6.14 -15.72
C ARG A 63 1.44 -7.03 -16.58
N ASN A 64 1.66 -8.35 -16.51
CA ASN A 64 0.86 -9.30 -17.26
C ASN A 64 -0.61 -9.23 -16.85
N TYR A 65 -0.92 -9.14 -15.55
CA TYR A 65 -2.28 -8.96 -15.03
C TYR A 65 -2.96 -7.71 -15.62
N VAL A 66 -2.30 -6.56 -15.55
CA VAL A 66 -2.86 -5.29 -16.06
C VAL A 66 -3.03 -5.31 -17.59
N LEU A 67 -2.15 -6.00 -18.32
CA LEU A 67 -2.22 -6.09 -19.78
C LEU A 67 -3.24 -7.10 -20.29
N SER A 68 -3.37 -8.24 -19.61
CA SER A 68 -4.23 -9.34 -20.06
C SER A 68 -5.69 -9.12 -19.68
N ASN A 69 -5.97 -8.34 -18.61
CA ASN A 69 -7.27 -8.30 -17.95
C ASN A 69 -7.81 -9.70 -17.57
N ASP A 70 -6.95 -10.72 -17.64
CA ASP A 70 -7.23 -12.10 -17.27
C ASP A 70 -6.90 -12.22 -15.79
N THR A 71 -7.92 -12.43 -14.97
CA THR A 71 -7.70 -12.93 -13.61
C THR A 71 -6.89 -14.23 -13.71
N PRO A 72 -5.67 -14.29 -13.15
CA PRO A 72 -4.86 -15.49 -13.22
C PRO A 72 -5.69 -16.62 -12.62
N ASN A 73 -5.92 -17.65 -13.44
CA ASN A 73 -6.77 -18.80 -13.14
C ASN A 73 -6.05 -19.77 -12.20
N THR A 74 -5.40 -19.22 -11.18
CA THR A 74 -4.69 -19.95 -10.15
C THR A 74 -5.68 -20.23 -9.04
N GLU A 75 -6.19 -21.47 -8.98
CA GLU A 75 -6.76 -22.09 -7.78
C GLU A 75 -5.69 -22.25 -6.68
N PHE A 76 -4.94 -21.19 -6.40
CA PHE A 76 -4.06 -21.11 -5.26
C PHE A 76 -4.87 -20.55 -4.10
N THR A 77 -4.79 -21.25 -2.98
CA THR A 77 -5.31 -20.90 -1.66
C THR A 77 -5.52 -19.38 -1.50
N LYS A 78 -6.73 -18.94 -1.08
CA LYS A 78 -7.18 -17.54 -0.83
C LYS A 78 -6.27 -16.66 0.07
N ILE A 79 -5.06 -17.12 0.36
CA ILE A 79 -4.05 -16.48 1.19
C ILE A 79 -3.41 -15.31 0.45
N GLN A 80 -3.37 -15.33 -0.89
CA GLN A 80 -2.83 -14.25 -1.73
C GLN A 80 -3.71 -13.97 -2.96
N GLU A 81 -3.90 -12.70 -3.31
CA GLU A 81 -4.73 -12.25 -4.44
C GLU A 81 -4.09 -11.03 -5.11
N ILE A 82 -3.97 -11.03 -6.44
CA ILE A 82 -3.61 -9.80 -7.18
C ILE A 82 -4.86 -8.95 -7.34
N MET A 83 -4.74 -7.67 -7.02
CA MET A 83 -5.84 -6.73 -7.01
C MET A 83 -5.43 -5.38 -7.57
N GLU A 84 -6.35 -4.76 -8.30
CA GLU A 84 -6.30 -3.35 -8.69
C GLU A 84 -7.21 -2.50 -7.80
N VAL A 85 -6.69 -1.38 -7.31
CA VAL A 85 -7.47 -0.37 -6.59
C VAL A 85 -7.03 1.00 -7.07
N ASN A 86 -7.94 1.75 -7.70
CA ASN A 86 -7.65 3.04 -8.31
C ASN A 86 -6.45 2.95 -9.29
N ASP A 87 -5.46 3.84 -9.14
CA ASP A 87 -4.22 3.88 -9.93
C ASP A 87 -3.14 2.90 -9.45
N TYR A 88 -3.47 2.03 -8.49
CA TYR A 88 -2.55 1.08 -7.89
C TYR A 88 -2.90 -0.36 -8.26
N VAL A 89 -1.87 -1.20 -8.29
CA VAL A 89 -1.99 -2.64 -8.46
C VAL A 89 -0.96 -3.33 -7.57
N GLY A 90 -1.34 -4.48 -7.02
CA GLY A 90 -0.49 -5.17 -6.08
C GLY A 90 -1.03 -6.52 -5.64
N GLU A 91 -0.40 -7.07 -4.63
CA GLU A 91 -0.74 -8.34 -4.02
C GLU A 91 -1.30 -8.13 -2.62
N LEU A 92 -2.45 -8.73 -2.38
CA LEU A 92 -3.14 -8.78 -1.10
C LEU A 92 -2.85 -10.13 -0.43
N ALA A 93 -2.31 -10.11 0.77
CA ALA A 93 -2.03 -11.28 1.58
C ALA A 93 -2.84 -11.27 2.89
N TYR A 94 -3.27 -12.45 3.33
CA TYR A 94 -4.05 -12.64 4.55
C TYR A 94 -3.29 -13.48 5.56
N PHE A 95 -3.18 -12.95 6.79
CA PHE A 95 -2.54 -13.63 7.92
C PHE A 95 -3.54 -13.74 9.07
N MET A 96 -3.71 -14.94 9.64
CA MET A 96 -4.75 -15.21 10.64
C MET A 96 -4.23 -15.21 12.09
N GLU A 97 -2.92 -15.25 12.32
CA GLU A 97 -2.33 -15.35 13.66
C GLU A 97 -1.12 -14.41 13.82
N PRO A 98 -0.89 -13.84 15.02
CA PRO A 98 -1.75 -13.88 16.22
C PRO A 98 -2.96 -12.94 16.15
N ILE A 99 -2.98 -12.01 15.19
CA ILE A 99 -4.08 -11.05 14.95
C ILE A 99 -4.39 -11.09 13.45
N PRO A 100 -5.67 -11.16 13.05
CA PRO A 100 -6.06 -11.06 11.64
C PRO A 100 -5.46 -9.81 11.00
N THR A 101 -4.59 -10.03 10.01
CA THR A 101 -3.86 -8.99 9.32
C THR A 101 -4.07 -9.13 7.83
N VAL A 102 -4.45 -8.05 7.18
CA VAL A 102 -4.53 -7.93 5.73
C VAL A 102 -3.38 -7.03 5.29
N GLN A 103 -2.52 -7.55 4.43
CA GLN A 103 -1.38 -6.80 3.90
C GLN A 103 -1.59 -6.59 2.40
N PHE A 104 -1.51 -5.36 1.94
CA PHE A 104 -1.49 -5.04 0.52
C PHE A 104 -0.14 -4.42 0.17
N THR A 105 0.67 -5.13 -0.60
CA THR A 105 1.90 -4.57 -1.16
C THR A 105 1.60 -4.16 -2.60
N PHE A 106 1.92 -2.93 -2.99
CA PHE A 106 1.46 -2.38 -4.27
C PHE A 106 2.39 -1.32 -4.85
N VAL A 107 2.13 -0.99 -6.12
CA VAL A 107 2.84 0.03 -6.91
C VAL A 107 1.83 0.84 -7.70
N SER A 108 2.24 2.02 -8.20
CA SER A 108 1.44 2.73 -9.20
C SER A 108 1.46 1.96 -10.53
N LYS A 109 0.30 1.88 -11.20
CA LYS A 109 0.20 1.33 -12.55
C LYS A 109 1.04 2.12 -13.55
N ASN A 110 1.19 3.43 -13.34
CA ASN A 110 2.04 4.26 -14.20
C ASN A 110 3.51 3.84 -14.08
N ASP A 111 3.97 3.58 -12.85
CA ASP A 111 5.35 3.17 -12.58
C ASP A 111 5.66 1.76 -13.08
N LEU A 112 4.65 0.88 -13.17
CA LEU A 112 4.83 -0.44 -13.79
C LEU A 112 5.31 -0.37 -15.23
N PHE A 113 4.80 0.58 -16.02
CA PHE A 113 5.12 0.68 -17.45
C PHE A 113 6.11 1.79 -17.78
N ALA A 114 6.46 2.63 -16.81
CA ALA A 114 7.48 3.64 -16.99
C ALA A 114 8.86 2.97 -17.15
N ASP A 115 9.64 3.47 -18.12
CA ASP A 115 11.00 3.04 -18.41
C ASP A 115 12.00 3.62 -17.38
N VAL A 116 11.64 3.54 -16.09
CA VAL A 116 12.37 4.14 -14.97
C VAL A 116 13.44 3.18 -14.45
N ASN A 117 14.44 2.82 -15.25
CA ASN A 117 15.71 2.17 -14.81
C ASN A 117 15.60 1.16 -13.63
N GLY A 118 14.52 0.37 -13.56
CA GLY A 118 14.25 -0.58 -12.46
C GLY A 118 13.89 -0.01 -11.09
N ASN A 119 13.64 1.30 -10.94
CA ASN A 119 13.41 1.95 -9.64
C ASN A 119 11.92 2.26 -9.44
N ILE A 120 11.11 1.20 -9.31
CA ILE A 120 9.66 1.29 -9.06
C ILE A 120 9.44 1.53 -7.56
N PRO A 121 8.75 2.61 -7.15
CA PRO A 121 8.37 2.80 -5.75
C PRO A 121 7.36 1.73 -5.32
N TYR A 122 7.71 1.03 -4.25
CA TYR A 122 6.83 0.06 -3.61
C TYR A 122 6.23 0.65 -2.35
N TYR A 123 4.96 0.33 -2.13
CA TYR A 123 4.21 0.74 -0.95
C TYR A 123 3.58 -0.49 -0.32
N GLN A 124 3.34 -0.41 0.98
CA GLN A 124 2.66 -1.47 1.69
C GLN A 124 1.67 -0.87 2.69
N LEU A 125 0.46 -1.44 2.70
CA LEU A 125 -0.54 -1.18 3.71
C LEU A 125 -0.75 -2.44 4.54
N ILE A 126 -0.68 -2.30 5.86
CA ILE A 126 -0.91 -3.38 6.80
C ILE A 126 -2.12 -3.00 7.66
N GLY A 127 -3.26 -3.65 7.40
CA GLY A 127 -4.46 -3.53 8.21
C GLY A 127 -4.51 -4.63 9.27
N LYS A 128 -4.51 -4.26 10.55
CA LYS A 128 -4.70 -5.17 11.70
C LYS A 128 -6.10 -4.95 12.26
N GLU A 129 -6.88 -6.01 12.37
CA GLU A 129 -8.30 -5.92 12.76
C GLU A 129 -9.13 -5.02 11.83
N VAL A 130 -8.76 -5.01 10.54
CA VAL A 130 -9.41 -4.23 9.49
C VAL A 130 -9.84 -5.17 8.37
N SER A 131 -11.03 -4.93 7.79
CA SER A 131 -11.52 -5.71 6.65
C SER A 131 -10.80 -5.33 5.35
N THR A 132 -10.77 -6.25 4.38
CA THR A 132 -10.26 -5.93 3.02
C THR A 132 -11.03 -4.78 2.38
N GLU A 133 -12.34 -4.67 2.60
CA GLU A 133 -13.14 -3.58 2.05
C GLU A 133 -12.75 -2.21 2.62
N GLU A 134 -12.45 -2.16 3.92
CA GLU A 134 -12.00 -0.95 4.58
C GLU A 134 -10.58 -0.55 4.16
N LEU A 135 -9.68 -1.53 4.02
CA LEU A 135 -8.36 -1.31 3.44
C LEU A 135 -8.46 -0.76 2.01
N ARG A 136 -9.37 -1.31 1.18
CA ARG A 136 -9.67 -0.79 -0.17
C ARG A 136 -10.14 0.65 -0.13
N LYS A 137 -11.08 0.99 0.75
CA LYS A 137 -11.55 2.38 0.94
C LYS A 137 -10.41 3.31 1.32
N PHE A 138 -9.48 2.86 2.16
CA PHE A 138 -8.31 3.65 2.53
C PHE A 138 -7.38 3.87 1.33
N ILE A 139 -7.13 2.85 0.51
CA ILE A 139 -6.31 2.98 -0.71
C ILE A 139 -6.90 4.00 -1.69
N TYR A 140 -8.23 4.08 -1.80
CA TYR A 140 -8.89 5.06 -2.66
C TYR A 140 -8.62 6.52 -2.25
N THR A 141 -8.20 6.79 -1.02
CA THR A 141 -7.87 8.16 -0.60
C THR A 141 -6.40 8.51 -0.83
N LEU A 142 -5.56 7.55 -1.22
CA LEU A 142 -4.12 7.76 -1.36
C LEU A 142 -3.78 8.55 -2.62
N GLU A 143 -3.03 9.63 -2.42
CA GLU A 143 -2.45 10.44 -3.49
C GLU A 143 -0.96 10.65 -3.27
N VAL A 144 -0.23 10.87 -4.36
CA VAL A 144 1.18 11.26 -4.31
C VAL A 144 1.28 12.69 -3.79
N ILE A 145 1.94 12.88 -2.65
CA ILE A 145 2.28 14.22 -2.15
C ILE A 145 3.55 14.68 -2.88
N THR A 146 3.46 15.83 -3.54
CA THR A 146 4.58 16.54 -4.20
C THR A 146 5.15 17.66 -3.33
#